data_AF-A0A5K1EN59-F1
#
_entry.id   AF-A0A5K1EN59-F1
#
_cell.length_a   1.000
_cell.length_b   1.000
_cell.length_c   1.000
_cell.angle_alpha   90.00
_cell.angle_beta   90.00
_cell.angle_gamma   90.00
#
_symmetry.space_group_name_H-M   'P 1'
#
loop_
_entity.id
_entity.type
_entity.pdbx_description
1 polymer ?
#
loop_
_entity_poly.entity_id
_entity_poly.type
_entity_poly.pdbx_seq_one_letter_code
_entity_poly.pdbx_strand_id
1 'polypeptide(L)' 'MVEFMEKVMASVEEEELIVEKRNLLSVTYKNVIRARRASWRIISSIEQKEESRGNEDHVTAIRATWVS' A
#
# COMPACT_ATOMS: atom_id res chain seq x y z
N MET A 1 -10.88 -5.90 -3.10
CA MET A 1 -11.00 -4.45 -3.43
C MET A 1 -10.81 -4.22 -4.93
N VAL A 2 -9.76 -4.78 -5.54
CA VAL A 2 -9.54 -4.79 -7.00
C VAL A 2 -10.70 -5.47 -7.74
N GLU A 3 -11.13 -6.65 -7.29
CA GLU A 3 -12.26 -7.40 -7.89
C GLU A 3 -13.59 -6.63 -7.88
N PHE A 4 -13.88 -5.90 -6.79
CA PHE A 4 -15.08 -5.07 -6.69
C PHE A 4 -15.04 -3.93 -7.70
N MET A 5 -13.85 -3.41 -7.94
CA MET A 5 -13.61 -2.34 -8.88
C MET A 5 -13.76 -2.79 -10.33
N GLU A 6 -13.23 -3.97 -10.66
CA GLU A 6 -13.40 -4.60 -11.97
C GLU A 6 -14.89 -4.82 -12.30
N LYS A 7 -15.67 -5.27 -11.30
CA LYS A 7 -17.11 -5.50 -11.47
C LYS A 7 -17.90 -4.21 -11.70
N VAL A 8 -17.54 -3.11 -11.02
CA VAL A 8 -18.16 -1.79 -11.21
C VAL A 8 -17.75 -1.15 -12.55
N MET A 9 -16.54 -1.45 -13.05
CA MET A 9 -16.09 -0.93 -14.34
C MET A 9 -16.77 -1.59 -15.55
N ALA A 10 -17.22 -2.84 -15.40
CA ALA A 10 -17.86 -3.62 -16.46
C ALA A 10 -19.33 -3.23 -16.76
N SER A 11 -19.99 -2.46 -15.89
CA SER A 11 -21.43 -2.19 -15.98
C SER A 11 -21.82 -0.80 -16.51
N VAL A 12 -20.90 -0.01 -17.10
CA VAL A 12 -21.14 1.42 -17.38
C VAL A 12 -20.54 1.86 -18.73
N GLU A 13 -21.32 2.51 -19.61
CA GLU A 13 -20.95 3.02 -20.96
C GLU A 13 -20.19 4.38 -20.97
N GLU A 14 -19.85 4.93 -22.14
CA GLU A 14 -18.47 4.89 -22.66
C GLU A 14 -17.59 6.14 -22.63
N GLU A 15 -18.02 7.39 -22.43
CA GLU A 15 -17.10 8.53 -22.70
C GLU A 15 -16.86 9.51 -21.53
N GLU A 16 -17.90 10.09 -20.93
CA GLU A 16 -17.76 11.01 -19.79
C GLU A 16 -17.29 10.29 -18.50
N LEU A 17 -17.61 8.99 -18.41
CA LEU A 17 -17.26 8.09 -17.32
C LEU A 17 -15.84 7.54 -17.39
N ILE A 18 -15.09 7.72 -18.49
CA ILE A 18 -13.67 7.32 -18.56
C ILE A 18 -12.85 8.12 -17.54
N VAL A 19 -13.14 9.42 -17.42
CA VAL A 19 -12.46 10.31 -16.46
C VAL A 19 -12.80 9.89 -15.03
N GLU A 20 -14.07 9.61 -14.75
CA GLU A 20 -14.52 9.21 -13.42
C GLU A 20 -14.01 7.81 -13.01
N LYS A 21 -14.01 6.84 -13.93
CA LYS A 21 -13.40 5.51 -13.74
C LYS A 21 -11.90 5.60 -13.47
N ARG A 22 -11.16 6.42 -14.25
CA ARG A 22 -9.72 6.65 -14.03
C ARG A 22 -9.45 7.33 -12.69
N ASN A 23 -10.28 8.29 -12.30
CA ASN A 23 -10.19 8.95 -11.01
C ASN A 23 -10.42 7.97 -9.86
N LEU A 24 -11.46 7.14 -9.98
CA LEU A 24 -11.79 6.13 -8.98
C LEU A 24 -10.64 5.12 -8.84
N LEU A 25 -10.14 4.55 -9.96
CA LEU A 25 -8.95 3.69 -9.99
C LEU A 25 -7.73 4.36 -9.36
N SER A 26 -7.51 5.63 -9.66
CA SER A 26 -6.40 6.40 -9.09
C SER A 26 -6.54 6.58 -7.59
N VAL A 27 -7.76 6.82 -7.08
CA VAL A 27 -8.03 6.99 -5.66
C VAL A 27 -7.79 5.69 -4.90
N THR A 28 -8.30 4.56 -5.39
CA THR A 28 -8.09 3.27 -4.71
C THR A 28 -6.64 2.83 -4.75
N TYR A 29 -5.97 2.96 -5.90
CA TYR A 29 -4.56 2.61 -6.02
C TYR A 29 -3.68 3.50 -5.14
N LYS A 30 -3.96 4.82 -5.10
CA LYS A 30 -3.30 5.75 -4.17
C LYS A 30 -3.54 5.37 -2.71
N ASN A 31 -4.75 4.94 -2.36
CA ASN A 31 -5.08 4.56 -0.98
C ASN A 31 -4.38 3.26 -0.56
N VAL A 32 -4.33 2.26 -1.43
CA VAL A 32 -3.59 1.01 -1.19
C VAL A 32 -2.10 1.30 -0.99
N ILE A 33 -1.50 2.08 -1.88
CA ILE A 33 -0.09 2.48 -1.74
C ILE A 33 0.12 3.35 -0.50
N ARG A 34 -0.81 4.25 -0.18
CA ARG A 34 -0.72 5.11 1.01
C ARG A 34 -0.73 4.28 2.28
N ALA A 35 -1.58 3.27 2.37
CA ALA A 35 -1.59 2.32 3.48
C ALA A 35 -0.24 1.58 3.58
N ARG A 36 0.25 1.04 2.46
CA ARG A 36 1.56 0.33 2.43
C ARG A 36 2.73 1.24 2.83
N ARG A 37 2.75 2.49 2.37
CA ARG A 37 3.75 3.50 2.78
C ARG A 37 3.65 3.88 4.25
N ALA A 38 2.44 3.99 4.79
CA ALA A 38 2.25 4.25 6.21
C ALA A 38 2.79 3.09 7.05
N SER A 39 2.45 1.85 6.69
CA SER A 39 3.01 0.64 7.31
C SER A 39 4.54 0.62 7.23
N TRP A 40 5.10 0.90 6.04
CA TRP A 40 6.55 0.95 5.84
C TRP A 40 7.24 1.99 6.75
N ARG A 41 6.67 3.20 6.90
CA ARG A 41 7.23 4.22 7.80
C ARG A 41 7.23 3.79 9.26
N ILE A 42 6.14 3.19 9.72
CA ILE A 42 6.02 2.69 11.10
C ILE A 42 7.10 1.64 11.34
N ILE A 43 7.19 0.70 10.41
CA ILE A 43 8.17 -0.38 10.39
C ILE A 43 9.61 0.15 10.43
N SER A 44 9.98 1.08 9.55
CA SER A 44 11.34 1.66 9.54
C SER A 44 11.65 2.44 10.81
N SER A 45 10.66 3.08 11.42
CA SER A 45 10.84 3.73 12.71
C SER A 45 11.09 2.72 13.83
N ILE A 46 10.48 1.53 13.77
CA ILE A 46 10.74 0.44 14.72
C ILE A 46 12.13 -0.14 14.49
N GLU A 47 12.52 -0.38 13.23
CA GLU A 47 13.87 -0.83 12.88
C GLU A 47 14.95 0.08 13.46
N GLN A 48 14.86 1.39 13.19
CA GLN A 48 15.82 2.37 13.71
C GLN A 48 15.87 2.40 15.24
N LYS A 49 14.71 2.21 15.90
CA LYS A 49 14.63 2.18 17.36
C LYS A 49 15.31 0.93 17.93
N GLU A 50 15.12 -0.24 17.33
CA GLU A 50 15.77 -1.47 17.78
C GLU A 50 17.27 -1.48 17.43
N GLU A 51 17.66 -0.88 16.31
CA GLU A 51 19.07 -0.65 15.95
C GLU A 51 19.77 0.24 16.98
N SER A 52 19.13 1.33 17.43
CA SER A 52 19.66 2.19 18.50
C SER A 52 19.81 1.50 19.86
N ARG A 53 19.08 0.39 20.07
CA ARG A 53 19.14 -0.44 21.28
C ARG A 53 20.18 -1.56 21.18
N GLY A 54 20.83 -1.73 20.03
CA GLY A 54 21.81 -2.79 19.77
C GLY A 54 21.18 -4.18 19.64
N ASN A 55 19.89 -4.27 19.32
CA ASN A 55 19.19 -5.55 19.24
C ASN A 55 19.21 -6.12 17.81
N GLU A 56 20.36 -6.67 17.42
CA GLU A 56 20.64 -7.14 16.05
C GLU A 56 19.70 -8.28 15.60
N ASP A 57 19.29 -9.17 16.51
CA ASP A 57 18.35 -10.26 16.22
C ASP A 57 16.97 -9.70 15.81
N HIS A 58 16.49 -8.70 16.56
CA HIS A 58 15.23 -8.04 16.24
C HIS A 58 15.30 -7.29 14.92
N VAL A 59 16.39 -6.56 14.65
CA VAL A 59 16.60 -5.85 13.38
C VAL A 59 16.61 -6.83 12.20
N THR A 60 17.22 -8.00 12.36
CA THR A 60 17.27 -9.03 11.32
C THR A 60 15.88 -9.61 11.03
N ALA A 61 15.10 -9.93 12.06
CA ALA A 61 13.72 -10.41 11.90
C ALA A 61 12.79 -9.36 11.24
N ILE A 62 12.96 -8.11 11.65
CA ILE A 62 12.33 -6.91 11.08
C ILE A 62 12.65 -6.85 9.57
N ARG A 63 13.92 -6.84 9.17
CA ARG A 63 14.34 -6.80 7.76
C ARG A 63 13.79 -7.97 6.94
N ALA A 64 13.71 -9.18 7.50
CA ALA A 64 13.16 -10.34 6.82
C ALA A 64 11.66 -10.19 6.45
N THR A 65 10.93 -9.34 7.16
CA THR A 65 9.47 -9.18 7.01
C THR A 65 9.07 -8.39 5.74
N TRP A 66 9.96 -7.59 5.15
CA TRP A 66 9.65 -6.77 3.96
C TRP A 66 10.63 -6.89 2.80
N VAL A 67 11.70 -7.67 2.96
CA VAL A 67 12.67 -7.96 1.88
C VAL A 67 12.25 -9.17 1.01
N SER A 68 11.14 -9.86 1.34
CA SER A 68 10.54 -10.90 0.48
C SER A 68 9.52 -10.32 -0.49
#